data_AF-A0A9P7JM75-F1
#
_entry.id   AF-A0A9P7JM75-F1
#
_cell.length_a   1.000
_cell.length_b   1.000
_cell.length_c   1.000
_cell.angle_alpha   90.00
_cell.angle_beta   90.00
_cell.angle_gamma   90.00
#
_symmetry.space_group_name_H-M   'P 1'
#
loop_
_entity.id
_entity.type
_entity.pdbx_description
1 polymer ?
#
loop_
_entity_poly.entity_id
_entity_poly.type
_entity_poly.pdbx_seq_one_letter_code
_entity_poly.pdbx_strand_id
1 'polypeptide(L)'
;MWIDFISCLDNIWDISDYADEMQDIWDRAFPNITHIVSKKNDPVYKLLMQCAYDYRSDFGERAELVVCKFLERNKWDPDAIRVAVAFLVPEQTKLVDAAGHITWVNPNIYPYMWKVVEGDTQGTEDCQGAFEDACILDVFALYLENVHNLPKEFRRQSMPKGALAIATAAVERAWKMWSMGTYVKPKRATQSQFAEGLWNDRTSLVMESLNKASRRKWKKIFKGAKAFIDAHRKRPSRRAQAQRNSMGTNGRAACIKDDSGTDSGSDILLMV
;
A
#
# COMPACT_ATOMS: atom_id res chain seq x y z
N MET A 1 1.44 -4.88 -12.40
CA MET A 1 0.09 -4.92 -13.03
C MET A 1 -0.98 -5.23 -12.00
N TRP A 2 -0.94 -6.37 -11.32
CA TRP A 2 -1.93 -6.74 -10.29
C TRP A 2 -2.12 -5.71 -9.19
N ILE A 3 -1.02 -5.28 -8.55
CA ILE A 3 -1.05 -4.23 -7.52
C ILE A 3 -1.69 -2.92 -8.01
N ASP A 4 -1.40 -2.54 -9.25
CA ASP A 4 -1.96 -1.33 -9.84
C ASP A 4 -3.47 -1.45 -10.07
N PHE A 5 -3.93 -2.62 -10.51
CA PHE A 5 -5.34 -2.93 -10.64
C PHE A 5 -6.09 -2.88 -9.31
N ILE A 6 -5.66 -3.66 -8.30
CA ILE A 6 -6.36 -3.72 -7.01
C ILE A 6 -6.36 -2.36 -6.29
N SER A 7 -5.33 -1.55 -6.51
CA SER A 7 -5.23 -0.19 -5.97
C SER A 7 -6.31 0.75 -6.48
N CYS A 8 -6.92 0.43 -7.62
CA CYS A 8 -7.98 1.21 -8.25
C CYS A 8 -9.40 0.75 -7.90
N LEU A 9 -9.56 -0.36 -7.16
CA LEU A 9 -10.88 -0.88 -6.78
C LEU A 9 -11.54 -0.02 -5.71
N ASP A 10 -12.87 0.00 -5.71
CA ASP A 10 -13.68 0.65 -4.68
C ASP A 10 -13.67 -0.17 -3.38
N ASN A 11 -13.81 -1.50 -3.49
CA ASN A 11 -13.49 -2.43 -2.41
C ASN A 11 -12.16 -3.10 -2.73
N ILE A 12 -11.08 -2.62 -2.11
CA ILE A 12 -9.74 -3.18 -2.26
C ILE A 12 -9.56 -4.46 -1.45
N TRP A 13 -10.47 -4.82 -0.54
CA TRP A 13 -10.38 -5.99 0.33
C TRP A 13 -10.89 -7.27 -0.33
N ASP A 14 -12.02 -7.18 -1.01
CA ASP A 14 -12.58 -8.27 -1.79
C ASP A 14 -12.06 -8.24 -3.22
N ILE A 15 -11.26 -9.25 -3.55
CA ILE A 15 -10.68 -9.44 -4.88
C ILE A 15 -11.03 -10.80 -5.47
N SER A 16 -11.98 -11.50 -4.85
CA SER A 16 -12.29 -12.90 -5.15
C SER A 16 -13.00 -13.09 -6.49
N ASP A 17 -13.59 -12.02 -7.04
CA ASP A 17 -14.38 -12.05 -8.28
C ASP A 17 -13.63 -11.56 -9.53
N TYR A 18 -12.34 -11.23 -9.43
CA TYR A 18 -11.56 -10.70 -10.56
C TYR A 18 -10.69 -11.75 -11.25
N ALA A 19 -11.20 -12.98 -11.41
CA ALA A 19 -10.46 -14.04 -12.09
C ALA A 19 -10.13 -13.68 -13.55
N ASP A 20 -11.03 -12.96 -14.23
CA ASP A 20 -10.83 -12.49 -15.60
C ASP A 20 -9.69 -11.46 -15.68
N GLU A 21 -9.63 -10.48 -14.77
CA GLU A 21 -8.48 -9.58 -14.72
C GLU A 21 -7.17 -10.29 -14.33
N MET A 22 -7.23 -11.32 -13.48
CA MET A 22 -6.05 -12.13 -13.17
C MET A 22 -5.55 -12.87 -14.41
N GLN A 23 -6.46 -13.43 -15.22
CA GLN A 23 -6.15 -14.05 -16.50
C GLN A 23 -5.49 -13.04 -17.47
N ASP A 24 -6.11 -11.88 -17.66
CA ASP A 24 -5.58 -10.81 -18.52
C ASP A 24 -4.16 -10.39 -18.12
N ILE A 25 -3.90 -10.30 -16.81
CA ILE A 25 -2.58 -9.94 -16.28
C ILE A 25 -1.58 -11.08 -16.50
N TRP A 26 -2.00 -12.33 -16.34
CA TRP A 26 -1.17 -13.49 -16.59
C TRP A 26 -0.73 -13.55 -18.06
N ASP A 27 -1.68 -13.46 -18.99
CA ASP A 27 -1.41 -13.57 -20.43
C ASP A 27 -0.47 -12.46 -20.92
N ARG A 28 -0.58 -11.25 -20.34
CA ARG A 28 0.34 -10.15 -20.65
C ARG A 28 1.73 -10.34 -20.05
N ALA A 29 1.82 -10.89 -18.84
CA ALA A 29 3.09 -11.10 -18.15
C ALA A 29 3.86 -12.31 -18.69
N PHE A 30 3.14 -13.34 -19.13
CA PHE A 30 3.67 -14.64 -19.53
C PHE A 30 3.03 -15.14 -20.83
N PRO A 31 3.16 -14.40 -21.95
CA PRO A 31 2.46 -14.71 -23.21
C PRO A 31 2.82 -16.06 -23.82
N ASN A 32 3.96 -16.64 -23.41
CA ASN A 32 4.43 -17.94 -23.89
C ASN A 32 4.09 -19.10 -22.94
N ILE A 33 3.35 -18.84 -21.85
CA ILE A 33 2.96 -19.85 -20.85
C ILE A 33 1.43 -19.95 -20.84
N THR A 34 0.91 -20.95 -21.56
CA THR A 34 -0.52 -21.25 -21.58
C THR A 34 -0.99 -21.70 -20.20
N HIS A 35 -1.86 -20.91 -19.57
CA HIS A 35 -2.51 -21.24 -18.30
C HIS A 35 -3.90 -20.60 -18.26
N ILE A 36 -4.88 -21.31 -17.70
CA ILE A 36 -6.22 -20.77 -17.45
C ILE A 36 -6.37 -20.59 -15.94
N VAL A 37 -6.41 -19.34 -15.50
CA VAL A 37 -6.59 -18.96 -14.10
C VAL A 37 -8.00 -19.35 -13.66
N SER A 38 -8.06 -20.22 -12.65
CA SER A 38 -9.32 -20.60 -12.00
C SER A 38 -9.30 -20.27 -10.50
N LYS A 39 -10.46 -20.10 -9.86
CA LYS A 39 -10.47 -19.78 -8.41
C LYS A 39 -10.04 -20.96 -7.53
N LYS A 40 -10.39 -22.19 -7.94
CA LYS A 40 -10.26 -23.39 -7.08
C LYS A 40 -8.92 -24.09 -7.32
N ASN A 41 -8.09 -24.11 -6.29
CA ASN A 41 -6.80 -24.81 -6.26
C ASN A 41 -5.78 -24.38 -7.33
N ASP A 42 -5.98 -23.24 -7.95
CA ASP A 42 -5.07 -22.69 -8.95
C ASP A 42 -3.88 -21.96 -8.29
N PRO A 43 -2.64 -22.25 -8.73
CA PRO A 43 -1.45 -21.63 -8.15
C PRO A 43 -1.32 -20.13 -8.51
N VAL A 44 -1.73 -19.71 -9.71
CA VAL A 44 -1.68 -18.31 -10.15
C VAL A 44 -2.68 -17.48 -9.35
N TYR A 45 -3.90 -17.97 -9.20
CA TYR A 45 -4.91 -17.33 -8.35
C TYR A 45 -4.40 -17.17 -6.91
N LYS A 46 -3.90 -18.26 -6.30
CA LYS A 46 -3.36 -18.22 -4.92
C LYS A 46 -2.20 -17.24 -4.78
N LEU A 47 -1.30 -17.19 -5.77
CA LEU A 47 -0.18 -16.25 -5.79
C LEU A 47 -0.65 -14.79 -5.83
N LEU A 48 -1.62 -14.47 -6.68
CA LEU A 48 -2.16 -13.11 -6.80
C LEU A 48 -2.95 -12.70 -5.55
N MET A 49 -3.69 -13.62 -4.94
CA MET A 49 -4.34 -13.40 -3.65
C MET A 49 -3.30 -13.11 -2.55
N GLN A 50 -2.25 -13.92 -2.46
CA GLN A 50 -1.18 -13.71 -1.48
C GLN A 50 -0.48 -12.36 -1.69
N CYS A 51 -0.16 -12.03 -2.93
CA CYS A 51 0.43 -10.75 -3.31
C CYS A 51 -0.43 -9.55 -2.87
N ALA A 52 -1.76 -9.67 -2.97
CA ALA A 52 -2.66 -8.64 -2.47
C ALA A 52 -2.68 -8.56 -0.94
N TYR A 53 -2.66 -9.68 -0.22
CA TYR A 53 -2.56 -9.68 1.25
C TYR A 53 -1.26 -9.04 1.73
N ASP A 54 -0.13 -9.43 1.14
CA ASP A 54 1.18 -8.87 1.46
C ASP A 54 1.19 -7.35 1.20
N TYR A 55 0.68 -6.92 0.05
CA TYR A 55 0.58 -5.51 -0.29
C TYR A 55 -0.25 -4.71 0.71
N ARG A 56 -1.39 -5.22 1.17
CA ARG A 56 -2.20 -4.55 2.20
C ARG A 56 -1.46 -4.51 3.54
N SER A 57 -0.77 -5.59 3.90
CA SER A 57 0.04 -5.65 5.12
C SER A 57 1.15 -4.60 5.12
N ASP A 58 1.83 -4.40 3.98
CA ASP A 58 2.90 -3.41 3.82
C ASP A 58 2.43 -1.97 4.12
N PHE A 59 1.17 -1.62 3.81
CA PHE A 59 0.61 -0.32 4.22
C PHE A 59 0.52 -0.18 5.73
N GLY A 60 0.07 -1.22 6.42
CA GLY A 60 0.00 -1.24 7.88
C GLY A 60 1.37 -1.06 8.51
N GLU A 61 2.37 -1.79 8.03
CA GLU A 61 3.75 -1.68 8.50
C GLU A 61 4.37 -0.30 8.20
N ARG A 62 4.16 0.22 6.98
CA ARG A 62 4.64 1.57 6.61
C ARG A 62 3.99 2.65 7.47
N ALA A 63 2.70 2.54 7.77
CA ALA A 63 2.01 3.51 8.63
C ALA A 63 2.52 3.49 10.07
N GLU A 64 2.72 2.31 10.66
CA GLU A 64 3.33 2.18 12.00
C GLU A 64 4.70 2.84 12.04
N LEU A 65 5.55 2.58 11.03
CA LEU A 65 6.88 3.16 10.92
C LEU A 65 6.84 4.70 10.82
N VAL A 66 5.97 5.24 9.97
CA VAL A 66 5.91 6.67 9.68
C VAL A 66 5.37 7.46 10.88
N VAL A 67 4.32 6.96 11.54
CA VAL A 67 3.79 7.59 12.77
C VAL A 67 4.83 7.53 13.89
N CYS A 68 5.53 6.41 14.06
CA CYS A 68 6.61 6.31 15.04
C CYS A 68 7.71 7.36 14.80
N LYS A 69 8.20 7.47 13.56
CA LYS A 69 9.20 8.49 13.18
C LYS A 69 8.69 9.92 13.38
N PHE A 70 7.41 10.17 13.11
CA PHE A 70 6.79 11.47 13.35
C PHE A 70 6.86 11.82 14.84
N LEU A 71 6.45 10.90 15.72
CA LEU A 71 6.49 11.10 17.16
C LEU A 71 7.92 11.31 17.68
N GLU A 72 8.87 10.47 17.25
CA GLU A 72 10.29 10.58 17.61
C GLU A 72 10.89 11.93 17.20
N ARG A 73 10.58 12.41 15.99
CA ARG A 73 11.06 13.70 15.48
C ARG A 73 10.54 14.88 16.32
N ASN A 74 9.30 14.80 16.78
CA ASN A 74 8.67 15.86 17.57
C ASN A 74 9.05 15.81 19.05
N LYS A 75 9.66 14.71 19.53
CA LYS A 75 10.10 14.51 20.92
C LYS A 75 8.98 14.75 21.94
N TRP A 76 7.77 14.34 21.61
CA TRP A 76 6.63 14.46 22.52
C TRP A 76 6.77 13.46 23.67
N ASP A 77 6.45 13.91 24.88
CA ASP A 77 6.29 13.03 26.03
C ASP A 77 4.96 12.22 25.91
N PRO A 78 4.78 11.15 26.70
CA PRO A 78 3.58 10.33 26.63
C PRO A 78 2.26 11.10 26.82
N ASP A 79 2.24 12.14 27.63
CA ASP A 79 1.01 12.89 27.91
C ASP A 79 0.63 13.76 26.71
N ALA A 80 1.61 14.43 26.10
CA ALA A 80 1.43 15.16 24.85
C ALA A 80 0.99 14.24 23.71
N ILE A 81 1.53 13.01 23.63
CA ILE A 81 1.09 12.02 22.65
C ILE A 81 -0.39 11.66 22.85
N ARG A 82 -0.84 11.42 24.09
CA ARG A 82 -2.26 11.10 24.35
C ARG A 82 -3.18 12.21 23.88
N VAL A 83 -2.86 13.46 24.21
CA VAL A 83 -3.64 14.63 23.80
C VAL A 83 -3.67 14.75 22.28
N ALA A 84 -2.52 14.60 21.62
CA ALA A 84 -2.42 14.66 20.17
C ALA A 84 -3.24 13.55 19.49
N VAL A 85 -3.16 12.30 19.97
CA VAL A 85 -3.93 11.18 19.39
C VAL A 85 -5.43 11.40 19.56
N ALA A 86 -5.88 11.85 20.73
CA ALA A 86 -7.30 12.14 20.98
C ALA A 86 -7.85 13.24 20.06
N PHE A 87 -7.02 14.26 19.76
CA PHE A 87 -7.37 15.29 18.79
C PHE A 87 -7.34 14.78 17.35
N LEU A 88 -6.26 14.08 16.96
CA LEU A 88 -6.05 13.65 15.59
C LEU A 88 -7.05 12.60 15.15
N VAL A 89 -7.41 11.67 16.04
CA VAL A 89 -8.27 10.52 15.76
C VAL A 89 -9.39 10.45 16.80
N PRO A 90 -10.38 11.36 16.73
CA PRO A 90 -11.49 11.38 17.68
C PRO A 90 -12.30 10.08 17.61
N GLU A 91 -12.79 9.63 18.77
CA GLU A 91 -13.62 8.43 18.86
C GLU A 91 -15.06 8.69 18.40
N GLN A 92 -15.73 7.64 17.95
CA GLN A 92 -17.16 7.70 17.63
C GLN A 92 -17.99 7.87 18.91
N THR A 93 -19.00 8.74 18.84
CA THR A 93 -19.90 8.97 19.97
C THR A 93 -21.01 7.93 19.97
N LYS A 94 -21.20 7.25 21.11
CA LYS A 94 -22.33 6.33 21.33
C LYS A 94 -23.56 7.13 21.74
N LEU A 95 -24.60 7.12 20.90
CA LEU A 95 -25.92 7.64 21.23
C LEU A 95 -26.86 6.48 21.57
N VAL A 96 -27.63 6.65 22.64
CA VAL A 96 -28.67 5.70 23.04
C VAL A 96 -30.00 6.45 22.99
N ASP A 97 -30.94 5.97 22.18
CA ASP A 97 -32.26 6.58 22.08
C ASP A 97 -33.15 6.24 23.29
N ALA A 98 -34.34 6.84 23.36
CA ALA A 98 -35.29 6.61 24.46
C ALA A 98 -35.80 5.15 24.54
N ALA A 99 -35.64 4.36 23.47
CA ALA A 99 -35.98 2.95 23.40
C ALA A 99 -34.78 2.01 23.69
N GLY A 100 -33.59 2.57 23.95
CA GLY A 100 -32.37 1.82 24.24
C GLY A 100 -31.57 1.39 23.00
N HIS A 101 -31.93 1.82 21.79
CA HIS A 101 -31.15 1.52 20.59
C HIS A 101 -29.86 2.31 20.55
N ILE A 102 -28.77 1.63 20.18
CA ILE A 102 -27.44 2.21 20.10
C ILE A 102 -27.15 2.65 18.67
N THR A 103 -26.81 3.93 18.49
CA THR A 103 -26.30 4.50 17.24
C THR A 103 -24.89 5.04 17.47
N TRP A 104 -23.95 4.67 16.60
CA TRP A 104 -22.59 5.23 16.62
C TRP A 104 -22.50 6.40 15.64
N VAL A 105 -22.13 7.57 16.14
CA VAL A 105 -22.00 8.79 15.35
C VAL A 105 -20.53 9.08 15.10
N ASN A 106 -20.17 9.25 13.83
CA ASN A 106 -18.82 9.66 13.45
C ASN A 106 -18.57 11.13 13.84
N PRO A 107 -17.34 11.46 14.29
CA PRO A 107 -16.88 12.84 14.33
C PRO A 107 -17.05 13.54 12.99
N ASN A 108 -17.35 14.85 13.04
CA ASN A 108 -17.50 15.66 11.83
C ASN A 108 -16.18 15.78 11.07
N ILE A 109 -15.05 15.77 11.79
CA ILE A 109 -13.70 15.98 11.26
C ILE A 109 -12.77 14.96 11.91
N TYR A 110 -11.81 14.48 11.11
CA TYR A 110 -10.69 13.68 11.54
C TYR A 110 -9.39 14.42 11.20
N PRO A 111 -8.79 15.17 12.14
CA PRO A 111 -7.70 16.09 11.84
C PRO A 111 -6.48 15.43 11.17
N TYR A 112 -6.19 14.15 11.47
CA TYR A 112 -5.09 13.40 10.82
C TYR A 112 -5.21 13.30 9.30
N MET A 113 -6.41 13.50 8.74
CA MET A 113 -6.64 13.44 7.30
C MET A 113 -6.26 14.74 6.58
N TRP A 114 -5.97 15.82 7.29
CA TRP A 114 -5.79 17.14 6.68
C TRP A 114 -4.35 17.62 6.81
N LYS A 115 -3.90 18.42 5.83
CA LYS A 115 -2.57 19.02 5.89
C LYS A 115 -2.48 20.09 6.97
N VAL A 116 -3.54 20.88 7.12
CA VAL A 116 -3.68 21.95 8.08
C VAL A 116 -5.09 21.91 8.64
N VAL A 117 -5.18 21.98 9.97
CA VAL A 117 -6.43 22.17 10.71
C VAL A 117 -6.20 23.38 11.60
N GLU A 118 -6.87 24.49 11.28
CA GLU A 118 -6.85 25.70 12.08
C GLU A 118 -8.22 25.87 12.73
N GLY A 119 -8.25 26.11 14.05
CA GLY A 119 -9.49 26.49 14.73
C GLY A 119 -9.74 27.98 14.54
N ASP A 120 -10.91 28.37 14.06
CA ASP A 120 -11.32 29.76 14.14
C ASP A 120 -11.88 30.11 15.54
N THR A 121 -11.93 31.40 15.84
CA THR A 121 -12.51 31.94 17.08
C THR A 121 -14.02 31.70 17.24
N GLN A 122 -14.70 31.15 16.24
CA GLN A 122 -16.14 30.85 16.24
C GLN A 122 -16.44 29.35 16.37
N GLY A 123 -15.42 28.50 16.49
CA GLY A 123 -15.57 27.05 16.64
C GLY A 123 -15.79 26.30 15.32
N THR A 124 -15.58 26.94 14.17
CA THR A 124 -15.50 26.28 12.88
C THR A 124 -14.03 25.96 12.55
N GLU A 125 -13.74 24.69 12.28
CA GLU A 125 -12.39 24.25 11.91
C GLU A 125 -12.17 24.49 10.41
N ASP A 126 -11.24 25.39 10.05
CA ASP A 126 -10.81 25.54 8.66
C ASP A 126 -9.83 24.42 8.32
N CYS A 127 -10.32 23.47 7.56
CA CYS A 127 -9.60 22.27 7.19
C CYS A 127 -9.08 22.40 5.76
N GLN A 128 -7.76 22.44 5.59
CA GLN A 128 -7.12 22.58 4.29
C GLN A 128 -6.32 21.33 3.92
N GLY A 129 -6.44 20.93 2.66
CA GLY A 129 -5.61 19.85 2.12
C GLY A 129 -5.98 18.45 2.61
N ALA A 130 -7.25 18.03 2.52
CA ALA A 130 -7.66 16.64 2.77
C ALA A 130 -6.74 15.62 2.06
N PHE A 131 -6.37 14.53 2.72
CA PHE A 131 -5.42 13.51 2.28
C PHE A 131 -4.00 14.01 1.94
N GLU A 132 -3.65 15.24 2.32
CA GLU A 132 -2.31 15.81 2.13
C GLU A 132 -1.49 15.86 3.43
N ASP A 133 -1.95 15.16 4.50
CA ASP A 133 -1.14 14.90 5.70
C ASP A 133 0.14 14.14 5.35
N ALA A 134 1.24 14.49 6.02
CA ALA A 134 2.56 13.92 5.72
C ALA A 134 2.62 12.41 5.94
N CYS A 135 1.94 11.87 6.96
CA CYS A 135 1.94 10.43 7.21
C CYS A 135 1.16 9.70 6.12
N ILE A 136 -0.01 10.23 5.72
CA ILE A 136 -0.82 9.66 4.63
C ILE A 136 -0.05 9.68 3.31
N LEU A 137 0.61 10.79 2.98
CA LEU A 137 1.38 10.93 1.74
C LEU A 137 2.58 9.98 1.68
N ASP A 138 3.29 9.78 2.80
CA ASP A 138 4.41 8.82 2.88
C ASP A 138 3.90 7.39 2.70
N VAL A 139 2.83 7.02 3.42
CA VAL A 139 2.23 5.69 3.30
C VAL A 139 1.70 5.44 1.88
N PHE A 140 1.05 6.43 1.26
CA PHE A 140 0.59 6.35 -0.13
C PHE A 140 1.75 6.28 -1.14
N ALA A 141 2.95 6.76 -0.81
CA ALA A 141 4.12 6.61 -1.67
C ALA A 141 4.50 5.14 -1.90
N LEU A 142 4.11 4.22 -1.01
CA LEU A 142 4.26 2.77 -1.20
C LEU A 142 3.60 2.28 -2.50
N TYR A 143 2.40 2.79 -2.83
CA TYR A 143 1.76 2.47 -4.11
C TYR A 143 2.62 2.95 -5.28
N LEU A 144 3.14 4.19 -5.22
CA LEU A 144 3.99 4.76 -6.26
C LEU A 144 5.27 3.95 -6.45
N GLU A 145 5.89 3.50 -5.35
CA GLU A 145 7.05 2.61 -5.36
C GLU A 145 6.74 1.25 -6.00
N ASN A 146 5.51 0.74 -5.93
CA ASN A 146 5.13 -0.51 -6.57
C ASN A 146 4.83 -0.36 -8.07
N VAL A 147 4.39 0.82 -8.52
CA VAL A 147 3.96 1.03 -9.92
C VAL A 147 4.91 1.87 -10.77
N HIS A 148 5.93 2.51 -10.19
CA HIS A 148 6.84 3.41 -10.93
C HIS A 148 7.57 2.72 -12.09
N ASN A 149 7.90 1.43 -11.97
CA ASN A 149 8.58 0.64 -13.00
C ASN A 149 7.63 0.01 -14.02
N LEU A 150 6.32 0.12 -13.82
CA LEU A 150 5.37 -0.45 -14.76
C LEU A 150 5.34 0.41 -16.04
N PRO A 151 5.49 -0.17 -17.25
CA PRO A 151 5.26 0.55 -18.50
C PRO A 151 3.90 1.24 -18.51
N LYS A 152 3.79 2.41 -19.17
CA LYS A 152 2.57 3.25 -19.11
C LYS A 152 1.36 2.54 -19.71
N GLU A 153 1.58 1.74 -20.74
CA GLU A 153 0.61 0.89 -21.42
C GLU A 153 -0.01 -0.18 -20.51
N PHE A 154 0.68 -0.57 -19.44
CA PHE A 154 0.20 -1.54 -18.47
C PHE A 154 -0.37 -0.89 -17.21
N ARG A 155 -0.29 0.44 -17.08
CA ARG A 155 -0.88 1.17 -15.96
C ARG A 155 -2.37 1.39 -16.18
N ARG A 156 -3.13 1.23 -15.12
CA ARG A 156 -4.53 1.65 -15.05
C ARG A 156 -4.60 3.16 -15.19
N GLN A 157 -5.64 3.62 -15.90
CA GLN A 157 -5.91 5.05 -16.10
C GLN A 157 -6.82 5.63 -15.00
N SER A 158 -7.46 4.76 -14.22
CA SER A 158 -8.27 5.13 -13.06
C SER A 158 -7.39 5.66 -11.92
N MET A 159 -8.01 6.45 -11.04
CA MET A 159 -7.32 6.90 -9.83
C MET A 159 -7.18 5.72 -8.84
N PRO A 160 -6.04 5.58 -8.16
CA PRO A 160 -5.79 4.51 -7.21
C PRO A 160 -6.50 4.79 -5.86
N LYS A 161 -7.83 4.89 -5.90
CA LYS A 161 -8.65 5.27 -4.74
C LYS A 161 -8.53 4.25 -3.60
N GLY A 162 -8.53 2.96 -3.92
CA GLY A 162 -8.33 1.88 -2.97
C GLY A 162 -7.01 1.99 -2.21
N ALA A 163 -5.91 2.30 -2.90
CA ALA A 163 -4.60 2.49 -2.26
C ALA A 163 -4.58 3.70 -1.30
N LEU A 164 -5.19 4.82 -1.68
CA LEU A 164 -5.26 5.99 -0.79
C LEU A 164 -6.21 5.77 0.40
N ALA A 165 -7.31 5.04 0.20
CA ALA A 165 -8.22 4.67 1.27
C ALA A 165 -7.54 3.77 2.30
N ILE A 166 -6.82 2.73 1.84
CA ILE A 166 -6.00 1.88 2.72
C ILE A 166 -4.90 2.68 3.42
N ALA A 167 -4.17 3.55 2.71
CA ALA A 167 -3.13 4.37 3.32
C ALA A 167 -3.68 5.22 4.47
N THR A 168 -4.85 5.83 4.27
CA THR A 168 -5.54 6.64 5.28
C THR A 168 -5.95 5.79 6.49
N ALA A 169 -6.61 4.65 6.25
CA ALA A 169 -7.02 3.74 7.33
C ALA A 169 -5.83 3.15 8.10
N ALA A 170 -4.72 2.87 7.42
CA ALA A 170 -3.49 2.39 8.04
C ALA A 170 -2.86 3.44 8.97
N VAL A 171 -2.87 4.71 8.56
CA VAL A 171 -2.41 5.84 9.39
C VAL A 171 -3.31 6.02 10.61
N GLU A 172 -4.63 5.94 10.45
CA GLU A 172 -5.57 5.97 11.59
C GLU A 172 -5.25 4.86 12.60
N ARG A 173 -5.05 3.63 12.11
CA ARG A 173 -4.66 2.49 12.93
C ARG A 173 -3.36 2.75 13.68
N ALA A 174 -2.35 3.26 12.99
CA ALA A 174 -1.04 3.53 13.57
C ALA A 174 -1.14 4.58 14.68
N TRP A 175 -1.90 5.66 14.49
CA TRP A 175 -2.16 6.64 15.55
C TRP A 175 -2.87 6.04 16.78
N LYS A 176 -3.88 5.20 16.57
CA LYS A 176 -4.61 4.53 17.68
C LYS A 176 -3.72 3.63 18.52
N MET A 177 -2.61 3.10 18.00
CA MET A 177 -1.64 2.33 18.79
C MET A 177 -0.89 3.17 19.83
N TRP A 178 -0.94 4.49 19.71
CA TRP A 178 -0.29 5.42 20.63
C TRP A 178 -1.29 6.14 21.56
N SER A 179 -2.55 5.71 21.61
CA SER A 179 -3.62 6.34 22.40
C SER A 179 -3.34 6.41 23.91
N MET A 180 -2.49 5.51 24.42
CA MET A 180 -2.05 5.49 25.82
C MET A 180 -0.79 6.34 26.07
N GLY A 181 -0.26 7.02 25.06
CA GLY A 181 0.99 7.79 25.12
C GLY A 181 2.24 6.95 24.89
N THR A 182 2.08 5.63 24.81
CA THR A 182 3.13 4.65 24.51
C THR A 182 2.65 3.73 23.40
N TYR A 183 3.57 3.18 22.63
CA TYR A 183 3.23 2.18 21.61
C TYR A 183 2.64 0.92 22.25
N VAL A 184 1.38 0.64 21.93
CA VAL A 184 0.68 -0.58 22.33
C VAL A 184 0.23 -1.30 21.06
N LYS A 185 0.94 -2.38 20.71
CA LYS A 185 0.47 -3.28 19.67
C LYS A 185 -0.77 -4.04 20.17
N PRO A 186 -1.87 -4.09 19.41
CA PRO A 186 -3.07 -4.83 19.82
C PRO A 186 -2.74 -6.29 20.14
N LYS A 187 -3.15 -6.77 21.32
CA LYS A 187 -2.80 -8.11 21.83
C LYS A 187 -3.43 -9.27 21.06
N ARG A 188 -4.55 -9.03 20.37
CA ARG A 188 -5.23 -10.07 19.56
C ARG A 188 -4.70 -10.06 18.14
N ALA A 189 -4.28 -11.22 17.64
CA ALA A 189 -3.86 -11.39 16.24
C ALA A 189 -4.86 -10.75 15.27
N THR A 190 -6.16 -10.96 15.52
CA THR A 190 -7.26 -10.37 14.72
C THR A 190 -7.26 -8.85 14.74
N GLN A 191 -7.11 -8.18 15.90
CA GLN A 191 -7.05 -6.71 16.00
C GLN A 191 -5.70 -6.12 15.57
N SER A 192 -4.65 -6.92 15.63
CA SER A 192 -3.32 -6.54 15.14
C SER A 192 -3.20 -6.67 13.62
N GLN A 193 -4.09 -7.43 12.98
CA GLN A 193 -4.11 -7.62 11.54
C GLN A 193 -4.82 -6.45 10.86
N PHE A 194 -4.15 -5.87 9.86
CA PHE A 194 -4.77 -4.91 8.96
C PHE A 194 -5.61 -5.69 7.93
N ALA A 195 -6.78 -6.14 8.40
CA ALA A 195 -7.67 -7.05 7.69
C ALA A 195 -9.06 -6.45 7.43
N GLU A 196 -9.74 -6.97 6.42
CA GLU A 196 -11.04 -6.51 5.93
C GLU A 196 -12.08 -6.35 7.04
N GLY A 197 -12.31 -7.41 7.82
CA GLY A 197 -13.36 -7.43 8.85
C GLY A 197 -13.21 -6.39 9.97
N LEU A 198 -12.12 -5.62 10.00
CA LEU A 198 -11.90 -4.53 10.95
C LEU A 198 -11.79 -3.15 10.30
N TRP A 199 -11.33 -3.09 9.05
CA TRP A 199 -10.97 -1.82 8.42
C TRP A 199 -11.81 -1.50 7.17
N ASN A 200 -12.65 -2.41 6.70
CA ASN A 200 -13.50 -2.19 5.54
C ASN A 200 -14.43 -0.97 5.71
N ASP A 201 -15.07 -0.84 6.87
CA ASP A 201 -15.95 0.31 7.16
C ASP A 201 -15.18 1.63 7.09
N ARG A 202 -13.96 1.67 7.64
CA ARG A 202 -13.11 2.87 7.61
C ARG A 202 -12.67 3.19 6.19
N THR A 203 -12.22 2.21 5.42
CA THR A 203 -11.86 2.43 4.02
C THR A 203 -13.05 2.85 3.17
N SER A 204 -14.25 2.37 3.47
CA SER A 204 -15.49 2.73 2.75
C SER A 204 -15.87 4.19 2.98
N LEU A 205 -15.80 4.68 4.24
CA LEU A 205 -16.01 6.09 4.56
C LEU A 205 -14.99 7.01 3.86
N VAL A 206 -13.72 6.60 3.80
CA VAL A 206 -12.71 7.34 3.04
C VAL A 206 -13.03 7.32 1.54
N MET A 207 -13.47 6.18 1.00
CA MET A 207 -13.82 6.02 -0.41
C MET A 207 -14.94 6.96 -0.85
N GLU A 208 -15.96 7.19 -0.02
CA GLU A 208 -17.03 8.17 -0.30
C GLU A 208 -16.49 9.58 -0.54
N SER A 209 -15.47 9.98 0.23
CA SER A 209 -14.79 11.27 0.08
C SER A 209 -13.92 11.30 -1.18
N LEU A 210 -13.20 10.21 -1.47
CA LEU A 210 -12.34 10.08 -2.65
C LEU A 210 -13.13 10.07 -3.96
N ASN A 211 -14.34 9.52 -3.96
CA ASN A 211 -15.25 9.54 -5.12
C ASN A 211 -15.65 10.97 -5.53
N LYS A 212 -15.60 11.92 -4.58
CA LYS A 212 -15.89 13.34 -4.82
C LYS A 212 -14.62 14.16 -5.13
N ALA A 213 -13.43 13.55 -5.05
CA ALA A 213 -12.17 14.26 -5.23
C ALA A 213 -11.90 14.63 -6.69
N SER A 214 -11.64 15.91 -6.95
CA SER A 214 -11.34 16.40 -8.30
C SER A 214 -9.97 15.94 -8.81
N ARG A 215 -9.77 15.97 -10.14
CA ARG A 215 -8.45 15.72 -10.76
C ARG A 215 -7.36 16.66 -10.22
N ARG A 216 -7.69 17.92 -9.92
CA ARG A 216 -6.75 18.88 -9.34
C ARG A 216 -6.30 18.44 -7.95
N LYS A 217 -7.21 17.89 -7.15
CA LYS A 217 -6.91 17.33 -5.84
C LYS A 217 -5.96 16.14 -5.94
N TRP A 218 -6.27 15.18 -6.80
CA TRP A 218 -5.40 14.03 -7.08
C TRP A 218 -3.99 14.46 -7.50
N LYS A 219 -3.86 15.46 -8.40
CA LYS A 219 -2.55 16.00 -8.79
C LYS A 219 -1.72 16.51 -7.59
N LYS A 220 -2.36 17.16 -6.61
CA LYS A 220 -1.68 17.61 -5.38
C LYS A 220 -1.21 16.42 -4.53
N ILE A 221 -2.08 15.43 -4.32
CA ILE A 221 -1.77 14.20 -3.56
C ILE A 221 -0.59 13.47 -4.20
N PHE A 222 -0.62 13.21 -5.50
CA PHE A 222 0.50 12.60 -6.23
C PHE A 222 1.79 13.42 -6.12
N LYS A 223 1.70 14.75 -6.22
CA LYS A 223 2.87 15.62 -6.08
C LYS A 223 3.47 15.52 -4.68
N GLY A 224 2.63 15.52 -3.64
CA GLY A 224 3.06 15.39 -2.25
C GLY A 224 3.69 14.03 -1.95
N ALA A 225 3.03 12.94 -2.34
CA ALA A 225 3.51 11.58 -2.08
C ALA A 225 4.84 11.26 -2.79
N LYS A 226 5.10 11.84 -3.96
CA LYS A 226 6.39 11.68 -4.66
C LYS A 226 7.61 12.09 -3.82
N ALA A 227 7.45 13.00 -2.86
CA ALA A 227 8.53 13.42 -1.97
C ALA A 227 9.01 12.30 -1.02
N PHE A 228 8.21 11.23 -0.86
CA PHE A 228 8.48 10.13 0.07
C PHE A 228 8.88 8.82 -0.62
N ILE A 229 8.92 8.79 -1.95
CA ILE A 229 9.41 7.64 -2.70
C ILE A 229 10.85 7.34 -2.25
N ASP A 230 11.13 6.07 -1.92
CA ASP A 230 12.43 5.58 -1.46
C ASP A 230 12.87 6.07 -0.07
N ALA A 231 12.03 6.83 0.65
CA ALA A 231 12.38 7.34 1.98
C ALA A 231 12.67 6.23 3.01
N HIS A 232 12.19 5.00 2.76
CA HIS A 232 12.35 3.86 3.65
C HIS A 232 12.93 2.60 2.98
N ARG A 233 13.42 2.69 1.74
CA ARG A 233 14.14 1.56 1.12
C ARG A 233 15.40 1.27 1.93
N LYS A 234 15.49 0.05 2.49
CA LYS A 234 16.74 -0.45 3.06
C LYS A 234 17.79 -0.41 1.95
N ARG A 235 18.86 0.38 2.11
CA ARG A 235 20.01 0.33 1.20
C ARG A 235 20.46 -1.14 1.12
N PRO A 236 20.56 -1.74 -0.09
CA PRO A 236 21.05 -3.11 -0.18
C PRO A 236 22.41 -3.19 0.48
N SER A 237 22.63 -4.22 1.31
CA SER A 237 23.93 -4.43 1.91
C SER A 237 24.99 -4.59 0.80
N ARG A 238 26.24 -4.18 1.06
CA ARG A 238 27.36 -4.39 0.12
C ARG A 238 27.43 -5.83 -0.40
N ARG A 239 26.97 -6.80 0.40
CA ARG A 239 26.90 -8.24 0.05
C ARG A 239 25.80 -8.56 -0.97
N ALA A 240 24.62 -7.94 -0.87
CA ALA A 240 23.55 -8.09 -1.87
C ALA A 240 23.90 -7.39 -3.21
N GLN A 241 24.68 -6.32 -3.14
CA GLN A 241 25.20 -5.61 -4.31
C GLN A 241 26.33 -6.42 -5.00
N ALA A 242 27.18 -7.08 -4.23
CA ALA A 242 28.17 -8.03 -4.74
C ALA A 242 27.53 -9.27 -5.40
N GLN A 243 26.43 -9.81 -4.85
CA GLN A 243 25.70 -10.92 -5.48
C GLN A 243 24.98 -10.54 -6.79
N ARG A 244 24.48 -9.30 -6.91
CA ARG A 244 23.93 -8.81 -8.18
C ARG A 244 25.00 -8.63 -9.24
N ASN A 245 26.20 -8.19 -8.85
CA ASN A 245 27.34 -8.06 -9.76
C ASN A 245 28.03 -9.40 -10.06
N SER A 246 27.79 -10.45 -9.26
CA SER A 246 28.32 -11.80 -9.50
C SER A 246 27.32 -12.74 -10.19
N MET A 247 26.11 -12.28 -10.55
CA MET A 247 25.19 -13.00 -11.43
C MET A 247 25.63 -12.87 -12.90
N GLY A 248 26.86 -13.26 -13.19
CA GLY A 248 27.19 -13.84 -14.48
C GLY A 248 26.55 -15.22 -14.55
N THR A 249 25.80 -15.48 -15.64
CA THR A 249 25.33 -16.79 -16.13
C THR A 249 25.32 -17.92 -15.09
N ASN A 250 24.18 -18.08 -14.41
CA ASN A 250 23.97 -19.17 -13.46
C ASN A 250 24.06 -20.53 -14.17
N GLY A 251 25.02 -21.38 -13.76
CA GLY A 251 25.34 -22.70 -14.32
C GLY A 251 24.27 -23.80 -14.16
N ARG A 252 23.00 -23.44 -13.99
CA ARG A 252 21.86 -24.38 -14.04
C ARG A 252 21.38 -24.70 -15.47
N ALA A 253 21.91 -23.99 -16.47
CA ALA A 253 21.66 -24.26 -17.90
C ALA A 253 22.71 -25.19 -18.55
N ALA A 254 23.66 -25.75 -17.80
CA ALA A 254 24.74 -26.61 -18.32
C ALA A 254 24.44 -28.12 -18.23
N CYS A 255 23.17 -28.51 -18.32
CA CYS A 255 22.74 -29.92 -18.30
C CYS A 255 21.97 -30.31 -19.58
N ILE A 256 22.45 -29.87 -20.74
CA ILE A 256 22.10 -30.48 -22.02
C ILE A 256 23.43 -30.83 -22.68
N LYS A 257 23.76 -32.12 -22.66
CA LYS A 257 24.80 -32.68 -23.52
C LYS A 257 24.16 -32.83 -24.89
N ASP A 258 24.68 -32.13 -25.88
CA ASP A 258 24.44 -32.51 -27.28
C ASP A 258 25.48 -33.57 -27.64
N ASP A 259 25.01 -34.81 -27.72
CA ASP A 259 25.66 -35.82 -28.55
C ASP A 259 25.45 -35.40 -30.02
N SER A 260 26.50 -34.88 -30.65
CA SER A 260 26.66 -35.01 -32.09
C SER A 260 28.15 -35.06 -32.43
N GLY A 261 28.62 -36.28 -32.73
CA GLY A 261 29.82 -36.45 -33.52
C GLY A 261 29.51 -36.14 -34.98
N THR A 262 30.36 -35.33 -35.62
CA THR A 262 31.11 -35.72 -36.83
C THR A 262 32.03 -34.57 -37.25
N ASP A 263 33.32 -34.86 -37.13
CA ASP A 263 34.39 -34.63 -38.10
C ASP A 263 34.07 -33.73 -39.33
N SER A 264 34.78 -32.59 -39.42
CA SER A 264 35.44 -32.18 -40.65
C SER A 264 36.43 -31.05 -40.34
N GLY A 265 37.71 -31.34 -40.60
CA GLY A 265 38.79 -30.38 -40.44
C GLY A 265 38.75 -29.25 -41.45
N SER A 266 39.19 -28.08 -41.02
CA SER A 266 39.99 -27.13 -41.82
C SER A 266 40.31 -25.92 -40.95
N ASP A 267 41.53 -25.87 -40.44
CA ASP A 267 42.17 -24.62 -40.03
C ASP A 267 43.62 -24.69 -40.47
N ILE A 268 43.91 -23.98 -41.56
CA ILE A 268 45.25 -23.50 -41.92
C ILE A 268 45.06 -22.04 -42.35
N LEU A 269 45.65 -21.13 -41.54
CA LEU A 269 46.37 -19.87 -41.86
C LEU A 269 45.79 -18.96 -42.97
N LEU A 270 45.73 -17.63 -42.88
CA LEU A 270 46.75 -16.67 -42.43
C LEU A 270 46.14 -15.24 -42.52
N MET A 271 46.76 -14.33 -41.76
CA MET A 271 46.72 -12.86 -41.84
C MET A 271 46.48 -12.27 -43.24
N VAL A 272 45.58 -11.27 -43.36
CA VAL A 272 45.82 -9.81 -43.45
C VAL A 272 44.48 -9.10 -43.26
#